data_AF-A0A667IF47-F1
#
_entry.id   AF-A0A667IF47-F1
#
_cell.length_a   1.000
_cell.length_b   1.000
_cell.length_c   1.000
_cell.angle_alpha   90.00
_cell.angle_beta   90.00
_cell.angle_gamma   90.00
#
_symmetry.space_group_name_H-M   'P 1'
#
loop_
_entity.id
_entity.type
_entity.pdbx_description
1 polymer ?
#
loop_
_entity_poly.entity_id
_entity_poly.type
_entity_poly.pdbx_seq_one_letter_code
_entity_poly.pdbx_strand_id
1 'polypeptide(L)'
;MEINQRPYHLVVFGASGFTGQFVAEEVAREQVASGQSSSLPWAVAGRSREKLQRVLERAALKLGRPTLSSKVGIIICDVTNPASLDEMAKQAAIVLNCVGPYRFYGEPVVKACVENGTSCIDICGEPQTPLKH
;
A
#
# COMPACT_ATOMS: atom_id res chain seq x y z
N MET A 1 -8.73 8.41 23.55
CA MET A 1 -7.80 8.09 22.45
C MET A 1 -8.48 8.53 21.17
N GLU A 2 -8.08 9.67 20.62
CA GLU A 2 -8.58 10.12 19.32
C GLU A 2 -8.08 9.15 18.26
N ILE A 3 -9.02 8.44 17.62
CA ILE A 3 -8.74 7.65 16.43
C ILE A 3 -8.57 8.69 15.32
N ASN A 4 -7.33 9.08 15.09
CA ASN A 4 -6.92 10.20 14.25
C ASN A 4 -7.46 10.06 12.81
N GLN A 5 -7.86 11.18 12.21
CA GLN A 5 -8.66 11.35 10.98
C GLN A 5 -7.96 10.89 9.67
N ARG A 6 -7.48 9.64 9.59
CA ARG A 6 -6.80 9.13 8.39
C ARG A 6 -7.81 8.46 7.43
N PRO A 7 -7.85 8.84 6.15
CA PRO A 7 -8.79 8.26 5.17
C PRO A 7 -8.63 6.75 4.97
N TYR A 8 -7.42 6.22 5.16
CA TYR A 8 -7.12 4.81 4.94
C TYR A 8 -6.49 4.17 6.18
N HIS A 9 -6.98 3.01 6.57
CA HIS A 9 -6.36 2.19 7.60
C HIS A 9 -5.17 1.42 7.03
N LEU A 10 -5.22 1.03 5.76
CA LEU A 10 -4.16 0.31 5.08
C LEU A 10 -3.89 0.89 3.68
N VAL A 11 -2.62 1.09 3.33
CA VAL A 11 -2.18 1.40 1.98
C VAL A 11 -1.17 0.36 1.52
N VAL A 12 -1.42 -0.29 0.38
CA VAL A 12 -0.46 -1.20 -0.27
C VAL A 12 0.40 -0.39 -1.25
N PHE A 13 1.64 -0.07 -0.88
CA PHE A 13 2.55 0.70 -1.73
C PHE A 13 3.39 -0.21 -2.63
N GLY A 14 3.48 0.12 -3.92
CA GLY A 14 4.08 -0.79 -4.92
C GLY A 14 3.09 -1.84 -5.41
N ALA A 15 1.78 -1.58 -5.31
CA ALA A 15 0.71 -2.54 -5.61
C ALA A 15 0.71 -3.07 -7.06
N SER A 16 1.25 -2.32 -8.03
CA SER A 16 1.41 -2.80 -9.40
C SER A 16 2.65 -3.67 -9.63
N GLY A 17 3.53 -3.81 -8.64
CA GLY A 17 4.73 -4.64 -8.69
C GLY A 17 4.40 -6.13 -8.62
N PHE A 18 5.43 -6.98 -8.77
CA PHE A 18 5.25 -8.43 -8.79
C PHE A 18 4.53 -8.95 -7.53
N THR A 19 5.08 -8.71 -6.35
CA THR A 19 4.46 -9.14 -5.08
C THR A 19 3.25 -8.28 -4.72
N GLY A 20 3.32 -6.97 -4.99
CA GLY A 20 2.26 -6.03 -4.63
C GLY A 20 0.89 -6.38 -5.22
N GLN A 21 0.84 -7.01 -6.40
CA GLN A 21 -0.40 -7.46 -7.02
C GLN A 21 -1.08 -8.57 -6.20
N PHE A 22 -0.31 -9.56 -5.75
CA PHE A 22 -0.85 -10.65 -4.92
C PHE A 22 -1.31 -10.13 -3.55
N VAL A 23 -0.55 -9.20 -2.96
CA VAL A 23 -0.93 -8.55 -1.71
C VAL A 23 -2.24 -7.76 -1.87
N ALA A 24 -2.41 -7.00 -2.95
CA ALA A 24 -3.65 -6.28 -3.22
C ALA A 24 -4.85 -7.21 -3.43
N GLU A 25 -4.65 -8.33 -4.12
CA GLU A 25 -5.67 -9.38 -4.28
C GLU A 25 -6.05 -10.01 -2.94
N GLU A 26 -5.07 -10.28 -2.08
CA GLU A 26 -5.26 -10.86 -0.76
C GLU A 26 -6.06 -9.94 0.15
N VAL A 27 -5.68 -8.67 0.22
CA VAL A 27 -6.42 -7.65 0.99
C VAL A 27 -7.85 -7.56 0.47
N ALA A 28 -8.06 -7.54 -0.84
CA ALA A 28 -9.40 -7.51 -1.43
C ALA A 28 -10.23 -8.74 -1.06
N ARG A 29 -9.62 -9.94 -1.04
CA ARG A 29 -10.28 -11.18 -0.64
C ARG A 29 -10.73 -11.14 0.81
N GLU A 30 -9.85 -10.73 1.73
CA GLU A 30 -10.17 -10.63 3.15
C GLU A 30 -11.26 -9.58 3.44
N GLN A 31 -11.26 -8.46 2.70
CA GLN A 31 -12.33 -7.46 2.77
C GLN A 31 -13.69 -8.00 2.32
N VAL A 32 -13.73 -9.00 1.43
CA VAL A 32 -14.98 -9.63 0.98
C VAL A 32 -15.39 -10.79 1.89
N ALA A 33 -14.44 -11.63 2.30
CA ALA A 33 -14.68 -12.86 3.07
C ALA A 33 -15.12 -12.59 4.51
N SER A 34 -14.60 -11.51 5.12
CA SER A 34 -14.88 -11.19 6.51
C SER A 34 -16.36 -10.97 6.82
N GLY A 35 -17.21 -10.67 5.82
CA GLY A 35 -18.65 -10.42 6.03
C GLY A 35 -18.93 -9.31 7.06
N GLN A 36 -17.88 -8.57 7.47
CA GLN A 36 -17.89 -7.71 8.63
C GLN A 36 -18.70 -6.46 8.32
N SER A 37 -19.48 -6.03 9.30
CA SER A 37 -20.33 -4.83 9.24
C SER A 37 -19.55 -3.52 9.04
N SER A 38 -18.22 -3.57 8.96
CA SER A 38 -17.33 -2.45 8.66
C SER A 38 -16.15 -2.91 7.81
N SER A 39 -16.21 -2.67 6.49
CA SER A 39 -15.03 -2.78 5.63
C SER A 39 -13.99 -1.77 6.09
N LEU A 40 -12.72 -2.20 6.20
CA LEU A 40 -11.63 -1.31 6.57
C LEU A 40 -11.26 -0.46 5.34
N PRO A 41 -11.29 0.88 5.42
CA PRO A 41 -10.87 1.73 4.30
C PRO A 41 -9.42 1.46 3.92
N TRP A 42 -9.17 1.18 2.65
CA TRP A 42 -7.83 0.89 2.16
C TRP A 42 -7.59 1.44 0.76
N ALA A 43 -6.32 1.57 0.39
CA ALA A 43 -5.90 2.04 -0.93
C ALA A 43 -4.74 1.24 -1.50
N VAL A 44 -4.60 1.31 -2.82
CA VAL A 44 -3.39 0.89 -3.55
C VAL A 44 -2.58 2.12 -3.95
N ALA A 45 -1.26 2.04 -3.83
CA ALA A 45 -0.36 3.13 -4.15
C ALA A 45 0.76 2.72 -5.11
N GLY A 46 1.12 3.64 -6.01
CA GLY A 46 2.19 3.44 -6.98
C GLY A 46 2.23 4.52 -8.07
N ARG A 47 3.14 4.38 -9.04
CA ARG A 47 3.46 5.45 -10.01
C ARG A 47 2.46 5.63 -11.15
N SER A 48 1.72 4.59 -11.53
CA SER A 48 0.80 4.63 -12.68
C SER A 48 -0.61 4.26 -12.23
N ARG A 49 -1.52 5.22 -12.36
CA ARG A 49 -2.95 5.06 -12.07
C ARG A 49 -3.54 3.90 -12.85
N GLU A 50 -3.18 3.79 -14.13
CA GLU A 50 -3.70 2.80 -15.07
C GLU A 50 -3.25 1.39 -14.66
N LYS A 51 -1.99 1.23 -14.21
CA LYS A 51 -1.51 -0.05 -13.70
C LYS A 51 -2.25 -0.43 -12.42
N LEU A 52 -2.45 0.51 -11.49
CA LEU A 52 -3.18 0.27 -10.25
C LEU A 52 -4.64 -0.12 -10.51
N GLN A 53 -5.31 0.54 -11.45
CA GLN A 53 -6.67 0.18 -11.87
C GLN A 53 -6.73 -1.26 -12.39
N ARG A 54 -5.79 -1.67 -13.25
CA ARG A 54 -5.71 -3.05 -13.74
C ARG A 54 -5.51 -4.08 -12.63
N VAL A 55 -4.78 -3.74 -11.56
CA VAL A 55 -4.64 -4.63 -10.39
C VAL A 55 -6.00 -4.82 -9.71
N LEU A 56 -6.75 -3.74 -9.49
CA LEU A 56 -8.07 -3.80 -8.87
C LEU A 56 -9.09 -4.53 -9.74
N GLU A 57 -9.06 -4.34 -11.06
CA GLU A 57 -9.90 -5.07 -12.03
C GLU A 57 -9.61 -6.57 -12.00
N ARG A 58 -8.33 -6.96 -12.01
CA ARG A 58 -7.91 -8.36 -11.92
C ARG A 58 -8.35 -9.00 -10.60
N ALA A 59 -8.19 -8.28 -9.49
CA ALA A 59 -8.64 -8.74 -8.18
C ALA A 59 -10.17 -8.89 -8.14
N ALA A 60 -10.93 -7.94 -8.70
CA ALA A 60 -12.38 -8.03 -8.79
C ALA A 60 -12.83 -9.27 -9.56
N LEU A 61 -12.23 -9.53 -10.73
CA LEU A 61 -12.53 -10.68 -11.57
C LEU A 61 -12.29 -12.01 -10.83
N LYS A 62 -11.15 -12.14 -10.15
CA LYS A 62 -10.81 -13.34 -9.35
C LYS A 62 -11.80 -13.59 -8.20
N LEU A 63 -12.36 -12.52 -7.63
CA LEU A 63 -13.35 -12.60 -6.56
C LEU A 63 -14.79 -12.75 -7.08
N GLY A 64 -15.00 -12.85 -8.40
CA GLY A 64 -16.34 -12.92 -8.98
C GLY A 64 -17.17 -11.64 -8.77
N ARG A 65 -16.50 -10.48 -8.68
CA ARG A 65 -17.14 -9.17 -8.45
C ARG A 65 -17.08 -8.30 -9.71
N PRO A 66 -18.09 -7.46 -9.98
CA PRO A 66 -18.07 -6.57 -11.14
C PRO A 66 -17.00 -5.48 -11.04
N THR A 67 -16.72 -4.98 -9.83
CA THR A 67 -15.67 -3.99 -9.57
C THR A 67 -15.29 -3.95 -8.10
N LEU A 68 -14.04 -3.55 -7.82
CA LEU A 68 -13.57 -3.12 -6.50
C LEU A 68 -13.35 -1.60 -6.45
N SER A 69 -13.30 -0.93 -7.60
CA SER A 69 -12.74 0.41 -7.78
C SER A 69 -13.50 1.50 -7.02
N SER A 70 -14.80 1.32 -6.75
CA SER A 70 -15.60 2.28 -5.98
C SER A 70 -15.36 2.23 -4.47
N LYS A 71 -14.67 1.19 -3.98
CA LYS A 71 -14.43 0.95 -2.54
C LYS A 71 -12.97 1.07 -2.14
N VAL A 72 -12.05 1.18 -3.11
CA VAL A 72 -10.61 1.15 -2.88
C VAL A 72 -9.98 2.45 -3.38
N GLY A 73 -9.24 3.12 -2.51
CA GLY A 73 -8.50 4.34 -2.88
C GLY A 73 -7.37 4.04 -3.87
N ILE A 74 -7.02 5.02 -4.70
CA ILE A 74 -5.84 4.98 -5.55
C ILE A 74 -4.98 6.21 -5.26
N ILE A 75 -3.76 5.97 -4.75
CA ILE A 75 -2.79 7.02 -4.43
C ILE A 75 -1.65 6.97 -5.44
N ILE A 76 -1.36 8.10 -6.09
CA ILE A 76 -0.19 8.20 -6.96
C ILE A 76 1.01 8.56 -6.10
N CYS A 77 1.98 7.66 -6.07
CA CYS A 77 3.16 7.78 -5.22
C CYS A 77 4.38 7.25 -5.96
N ASP A 78 5.45 8.04 -5.96
CA ASP A 78 6.76 7.67 -6.50
C ASP A 78 7.79 7.71 -5.37
N VAL A 79 8.50 6.60 -5.18
CA VAL A 79 9.49 6.48 -4.10
C VAL A 79 10.68 7.44 -4.27
N THR A 80 10.90 7.95 -5.49
CA THR A 80 11.92 8.96 -5.80
C THR A 80 11.45 10.39 -5.54
N ASN A 81 10.16 10.59 -5.20
CA ASN A 81 9.57 11.88 -4.90
C ASN A 81 9.13 11.94 -3.42
N PRO A 82 9.94 12.56 -2.53
CA PRO A 82 9.64 12.68 -1.11
C PRO A 82 8.27 13.28 -0.80
N ALA A 83 7.85 14.32 -1.53
CA ALA A 83 6.55 14.94 -1.30
C ALA A 83 5.39 13.97 -1.55
N SER A 84 5.53 13.06 -2.53
CA SER A 84 4.51 12.04 -2.77
C SER A 84 4.47 10.95 -1.70
N LEU A 85 5.61 10.64 -1.09
CA LEU A 85 5.70 9.71 0.05
C LEU A 85 5.04 10.32 1.29
N ASP A 86 5.28 11.59 1.56
CA ASP A 86 4.63 12.32 2.67
C ASP A 86 3.12 12.36 2.51
N GLU A 87 2.63 12.70 1.32
CA GLU A 87 1.19 12.74 1.05
C GLU A 87 0.53 11.37 1.17
N MET A 88 1.21 10.30 0.76
CA MET A 88 0.73 8.93 1.00
C MET A 88 0.72 8.60 2.50
N ALA A 89 1.80 8.91 3.22
CA ALA A 89 1.96 8.57 4.62
C ALA A 89 0.91 9.25 5.51
N LYS A 90 0.61 10.53 5.29
CA LYS A 90 -0.43 11.29 6.03
C LYS A 90 -1.82 10.65 5.94
N GLN A 91 -2.12 10.00 4.81
CA GLN A 91 -3.44 9.42 4.55
C GLN A 91 -3.63 8.00 5.13
N ALA A 92 -2.56 7.36 5.58
CA ALA A 92 -2.54 5.95 5.95
C ALA A 92 -2.26 5.74 7.44
N ALA A 93 -3.00 4.87 8.12
CA ALA A 93 -2.56 4.39 9.44
C ALA A 93 -1.39 3.39 9.30
N ILE A 94 -1.46 2.51 8.30
CA ILE A 94 -0.45 1.52 7.97
C ILE A 94 -0.10 1.61 6.48
N VAL A 95 1.20 1.65 6.17
CA VAL A 95 1.73 1.43 4.82
C VAL A 95 2.36 0.04 4.78
N LEU A 96 1.81 -0.82 3.93
CA LEU A 96 2.42 -2.09 3.55
C LEU A 96 3.28 -1.86 2.30
N ASN A 97 4.58 -1.72 2.50
CA ASN A 97 5.55 -1.48 1.45
C ASN A 97 5.87 -2.78 0.71
N CYS A 98 5.66 -2.74 -0.61
CA CYS A 98 6.03 -3.78 -1.55
C CYS A 98 6.99 -3.23 -2.62
N VAL A 99 7.59 -2.06 -2.40
CA VAL A 99 8.53 -1.44 -3.33
C VAL A 99 9.92 -2.05 -3.16
N GLY A 100 10.37 -2.75 -4.20
CA GLY A 100 11.73 -3.26 -4.32
C GLY A 100 12.58 -2.47 -5.34
N PRO A 101 13.92 -2.53 -5.22
CA PRO A 101 14.69 -3.21 -4.17
C PRO A 101 14.73 -2.38 -2.86
N TYR A 102 14.52 -3.03 -1.72
CA TYR A 102 14.42 -2.34 -0.42
C TYR A 102 15.70 -1.58 -0.05
N ARG A 103 16.88 -2.13 -0.38
CA ARG A 103 18.19 -1.46 -0.16
C ARG A 103 18.22 -0.02 -0.65
N PHE A 104 17.55 0.28 -1.77
CA PHE A 104 17.58 1.61 -2.38
C PHE A 104 16.35 2.46 -2.03
N TYR A 105 15.21 1.82 -1.75
CA TYR A 105 13.92 2.49 -1.68
C TYR A 105 13.20 2.35 -0.34
N GLY A 106 13.72 1.55 0.58
CA GLY A 106 13.12 1.32 1.90
C GLY A 106 13.26 2.52 2.83
N GLU A 107 14.46 3.09 2.95
CA GLU A 107 14.73 4.21 3.86
C GLU A 107 13.84 5.43 3.60
N PRO A 108 13.65 5.91 2.35
CA PRO A 108 12.73 7.03 2.09
C PRO A 108 11.30 6.77 2.55
N VAL A 109 10.79 5.54 2.39
CA VAL A 109 9.43 5.16 2.80
C VAL A 109 9.31 5.15 4.32
N VAL A 110 10.29 4.54 5.01
CA VAL A 110 10.33 4.49 6.48
C VAL A 110 10.41 5.90 7.06
N LYS A 111 11.27 6.76 6.49
CA LYS A 111 11.41 8.15 6.91
C LYS A 111 10.09 8.91 6.84
N ALA A 112 9.42 8.90 5.68
CA ALA A 112 8.13 9.55 5.51
C ALA A 112 7.07 8.99 6.48
N CYS A 113 7.09 7.68 6.73
CA CYS A 113 6.16 7.07 7.69
C CYS A 113 6.43 7.54 9.13
N VAL A 114 7.69 7.58 9.57
CA VAL A 114 8.07 8.07 10.91
C VAL A 114 7.68 9.53 11.08
N GLU A 115 8.01 10.39 10.12
CA GLU A 115 7.72 11.82 10.15
C GLU A 115 6.21 12.13 10.21
N ASN A 116 5.38 11.26 9.64
CA ASN A 116 3.92 11.40 9.62
C ASN A 116 3.21 10.50 10.64
N GLY A 117 3.93 9.80 11.53
CA GLY A 117 3.33 8.92 12.55
C GLY A 117 2.56 7.73 11.98
N THR A 118 3.00 7.21 10.83
CA THR A 118 2.41 6.09 10.09
C THR A 118 3.21 4.82 10.38
N SER A 119 2.52 3.70 10.62
CA SER A 119 3.20 2.41 10.76
C SER A 119 3.63 1.90 9.39
N CYS A 120 4.90 1.53 9.24
CA CYS A 120 5.42 0.92 8.01
C CYS A 120 5.67 -0.56 8.25
N ILE A 121 5.09 -1.42 7.42
CA ILE A 121 5.36 -2.87 7.36
C ILE A 121 5.90 -3.16 5.97
N ASP A 122 6.91 -4.00 5.87
CA ASP A 122 7.52 -4.36 4.59
C ASP A 122 7.59 -5.88 4.44
N ILE A 123 7.49 -6.36 3.20
CA ILE A 123 7.49 -7.80 2.87
C ILE A 123 8.90 -8.38 2.68
N CYS A 124 9.96 -7.57 2.82
CA CYS A 124 11.31 -7.99 2.47
C CYS A 124 11.89 -8.99 3.48
N GLY A 125 12.48 -10.06 2.95
CA GLY A 125 13.32 -11.03 3.66
C GLY A 125 14.82 -10.84 3.41
N GLU A 126 15.25 -9.69 2.87
CA GLU A 126 16.69 -9.47 2.63
C GLU A 126 17.40 -9.09 3.94
N PRO A 127 18.48 -9.80 4.32
CA PRO A 127 19.31 -9.37 5.43
C PRO A 127 19.93 -8.02 5.11
N GLN A 128 19.90 -7.09 6.09
CA GLN A 128 20.73 -5.89 6.06
C GLN A 128 22.17 -6.35 5.82
N THR A 129 22.69 -6.16 4.62
CA THR A 129 24.09 -6.44 4.36
C THR A 129 24.84 -5.28 5.00
N PRO A 130 25.67 -5.51 6.04
CA PRO A 130 26.43 -4.40 6.62
C PRO A 130 27.31 -3.83 5.51
N LEU A 131 27.23 -2.52 5.30
CA LEU A 131 28.21 -1.78 4.54
C LEU A 131 29.57 -2.07 5.20
N LYS A 132 30.45 -2.77 4.48
CA LYS A 132 31.86 -2.85 4.88
C LYS A 132 32.42 -1.44 4.73
N HIS A 133 32.69 -0.78 5.85
CA HIS A 133 33.66 0.31 5.92
C HIS A 133 35.07 -0.25 5.67
#